data_AF-A0A5C7QT92-F1
#
_entry.id   AF-A0A5C7QT92-F1
#
_cell.length_a   1.000
_cell.length_b   1.000
_cell.length_c   1.000
_cell.angle_alpha   90.00
_cell.angle_beta   90.00
_cell.angle_gamma   90.00
#
_symmetry.space_group_name_H-M   'P 1'
#
loop_
_entity.id
_entity.type
_entity.pdbx_description
1 polymer ?
#
loop_
_entity_poly.entity_id
_entity_poly.type
_entity_poly.pdbx_seq_one_letter_code
_entity_poly.pdbx_strand_id
1 'polypeptide(L)'
;MNLSRDPHGRLVLQEADGTAHAGVVPVRAFPLTDPDGAISLVGSDGRERLWVADPAALPETARALVAEELARREFAPVIERLLDVST
;
A
#
# COMPACT_ATOMS: atom_id res chain seq x y z
N MET A 1 1.26 15.81 4.55
CA MET A 1 1.16 14.77 3.51
C MET A 1 -0.28 14.67 3.09
N ASN A 2 -0.56 14.66 1.79
CA ASN A 2 -1.90 14.40 1.26
C ASN A 2 -1.83 13.22 0.27
N LEU A 3 -2.86 12.38 0.26
CA LEU A 3 -2.94 11.19 -0.58
C LEU A 3 -4.21 11.29 -1.42
N SER A 4 -4.06 11.26 -2.74
CA SER A 4 -5.18 11.35 -3.68
C SER A 4 -5.01 10.36 -4.81
N ARG A 5 -6.08 10.11 -5.57
CA ARG A 5 -6.03 9.28 -6.78
C ARG A 5 -6.10 10.17 -8.01
N ASP A 6 -5.22 9.92 -8.98
CA ASP A 6 -5.25 10.62 -10.27
C ASP A 6 -6.36 10.08 -11.19
N PRO A 7 -6.70 10.80 -12.28
CA PRO A 7 -7.69 10.34 -13.26
C PRO A 7 -7.32 9.02 -13.97
N HIS A 8 -6.05 8.61 -13.92
CA HIS A 8 -5.58 7.34 -14.47
C HIS A 8 -5.66 6.19 -13.44
N GLY A 9 -6.24 6.43 -12.27
CA GLY A 9 -6.44 5.41 -11.24
C GLY A 9 -5.22 5.16 -10.35
N ARG A 10 -4.16 5.98 -10.44
CA ARG A 10 -2.91 5.83 -9.68
C ARG A 10 -2.95 6.68 -8.42
N LEU A 11 -2.33 6.22 -7.34
CA LEU A 11 -2.15 7.05 -6.15
C LEU A 11 -1.08 8.12 -6.39
N VAL A 12 -1.38 9.32 -5.90
CA VAL A 12 -0.50 10.48 -5.89
C VAL A 12 -0.25 10.86 -4.44
N LEU A 13 1.02 10.83 -4.06
CA LEU A 13 1.50 11.29 -2.77
C LEU A 13 1.96 12.73 -2.90
N GLN A 14 1.32 13.64 -2.18
CA GLN A 14 1.79 15.00 -2.04
C GLN A 14 2.51 15.18 -0.71
N GLU A 15 3.79 15.48 -0.81
CA GLU A 15 4.66 15.78 0.32
C GLU A 15 4.44 17.22 0.83
N ALA A 16 4.94 17.51 2.04
CA ALA A 16 4.75 18.81 2.67
C ALA A 16 5.54 19.95 1.98
N ASP A 17 6.57 19.60 1.21
CA ASP A 17 7.38 20.51 0.41
C ASP A 17 6.71 20.90 -0.92
N GLY A 18 5.55 20.32 -1.24
CA GLY A 18 4.82 20.51 -2.49
C GLY A 18 5.16 19.51 -3.59
N THR A 19 6.13 18.61 -3.36
CA THR A 19 6.49 17.55 -4.30
C THR A 19 5.35 16.55 -4.41
N ALA A 20 4.88 16.31 -5.65
CA ALA A 20 3.86 15.30 -5.95
C ALA A 20 4.50 14.09 -6.62
N HIS A 21 4.46 12.94 -5.95
CA HIS A 21 4.86 11.65 -6.53
C HIS A 21 3.62 10.94 -7.06
N ALA A 22 3.47 10.92 -8.38
CA ALA A 22 2.41 10.16 -9.03
C ALA A 22 2.83 8.69 -9.24
N GLY A 23 1.86 7.78 -9.23
CA GLY A 23 2.14 6.35 -9.44
C GLY A 23 2.72 5.65 -8.22
N VAL A 24 2.40 6.16 -7.03
CA VAL A 24 2.83 5.55 -5.76
C VAL A 24 2.01 4.31 -5.49
N VAL A 25 2.65 3.32 -4.89
CA VAL A 25 2.12 1.99 -4.63
C VAL A 25 2.30 1.66 -3.15
N PRO A 26 1.23 1.34 -2.42
CA PRO A 26 1.35 0.82 -1.06
C PRO A 26 1.80 -0.63 -1.09
N VAL A 27 2.76 -0.96 -0.21
CA VAL A 27 3.28 -2.31 0.03
C VAL A 27 3.30 -2.54 1.53
N ARG A 28 2.71 -3.64 2.01
CA ARG A 28 2.77 -4.00 3.43
C ARG A 28 4.19 -4.44 3.80
N ALA A 29 4.69 -3.94 4.92
CA ALA A 29 6.00 -4.33 5.43
C ALA A 29 6.02 -5.79 5.94
N PHE A 30 4.92 -6.22 6.57
CA PHE A 30 4.81 -7.51 7.25
C PHE A 30 3.48 -8.20 6.93
N PRO A 31 3.19 -8.56 5.66
CA PRO A 31 1.86 -9.02 5.23
C PRO A 31 1.35 -10.28 5.95
N LEU A 32 2.23 -11.11 6.51
CA LEU A 32 1.87 -12.34 7.20
C LEU A 32 1.70 -12.17 8.71
N THR A 33 2.56 -11.36 9.34
CA THR A 33 2.62 -11.22 10.81
C THR A 33 1.92 -9.97 11.32
N ASP A 34 1.77 -8.96 10.47
CA ASP A 34 1.13 -7.68 10.76
C ASP A 34 0.50 -7.13 9.45
N PRO A 35 -0.55 -7.79 8.92
CA PRO A 35 -1.47 -7.11 8.01
C PRO A 35 -2.03 -5.92 8.79
N ASP A 36 -2.54 -4.86 8.22
CA ASP A 36 -2.93 -3.63 8.96
C ASP A 36 -1.82 -2.84 9.67
N GLY A 37 -0.63 -3.42 9.86
CA GLY A 37 0.57 -2.73 10.36
C GLY A 37 1.23 -1.79 9.35
N ALA A 38 2.54 -1.59 9.53
CA ALA A 38 3.29 -0.62 8.73
C ALA A 38 3.23 -0.88 7.22
N ILE A 39 3.12 0.20 6.44
CA ILE A 39 3.11 0.18 4.99
C ILE A 39 4.18 1.11 4.42
N SER A 40 4.79 0.68 3.32
CA SER A 40 5.71 1.49 2.53
C SER A 40 5.02 1.95 1.25
N LEU A 41 5.11 3.25 0.97
CA LEU A 41 4.66 3.87 -0.25
C LEU A 41 5.82 3.93 -1.24
N VAL A 42 5.81 3.06 -2.23
CA VAL A 42 6.87 2.91 -3.24
C VAL A 42 6.46 3.62 -4.53
N GLY A 43 7.31 4.49 -5.06
CA GLY A 43 7.09 5.16 -6.33
C GLY A 43 7.18 4.19 -7.52
N SER A 44 6.72 4.63 -8.69
CA SER A 44 6.84 3.86 -9.93
C SER A 44 8.28 3.56 -10.35
N ASP A 45 9.25 4.31 -9.81
CA ASP A 45 10.69 4.09 -9.98
C ASP A 45 11.27 3.04 -9.03
N GLY A 46 10.43 2.38 -8.22
CA GLY A 46 10.84 1.35 -7.25
C GLY A 46 11.48 1.91 -5.99
N ARG A 47 11.51 3.24 -5.81
CA ARG A 47 12.05 3.88 -4.61
C ARG A 47 10.95 4.09 -3.58
N GLU A 48 11.26 3.80 -2.34
CA GLU A 48 10.41 4.21 -1.22
C GLU A 48 10.31 5.74 -1.18
N ARG A 49 9.08 6.24 -1.12
CA ARG A 49 8.75 7.66 -0.97
C ARG A 49 8.35 7.99 0.45
N LEU A 50 7.63 7.07 1.10
CA LEU A 50 7.21 7.28 2.46
C LEU A 50 7.01 5.97 3.20
N TRP A 51 7.53 5.93 4.43
CA TRP A 51 7.19 4.92 5.41
C TRP A 51 6.03 5.39 6.28
N VAL A 52 4.96 4.59 6.34
CA VAL A 52 3.82 4.84 7.23
C VAL A 52 3.84 3.74 8.30
N ALA A 53 4.24 4.11 9.51
CA ALA A 53 4.33 3.17 10.62
C ALA A 53 2.96 2.64 11.07
N ASP A 54 1.93 3.49 11.02
CA ASP A 54 0.57 3.13 11.38
C ASP A 54 -0.42 3.70 10.34
N PRO A 55 -0.94 2.87 9.42
CA PRO A 55 -1.93 3.31 8.45
C PRO A 55 -3.30 3.60 9.08
N ALA A 56 -3.58 3.15 10.31
CA ALA A 56 -4.80 3.51 11.03
C ALA A 56 -4.76 4.97 11.53
N ALA A 57 -3.57 5.55 11.69
CA ALA A 57 -3.39 6.96 12.01
C ALA A 57 -3.57 7.90 10.80
N LEU A 58 -3.74 7.36 9.58
CA LEU A 58 -4.02 8.15 8.39
C LEU A 58 -5.48 8.64 8.39
N PRO A 59 -5.76 9.81 7.75
CA PRO A 59 -7.13 10.24 7.50
C PRO A 59 -7.93 9.16 6.77
N GLU A 60 -9.20 9.01 7.11
CA GLU A 60 -10.08 7.94 6.58
C GLU A 60 -10.03 7.83 5.05
N THR A 61 -10.06 8.96 4.35
CA THR A 61 -9.96 9.02 2.89
C THR A 61 -8.64 8.41 2.36
N ALA A 62 -7.51 8.75 3.00
CA ALA A 62 -6.20 8.21 2.62
C ALA A 62 -6.11 6.71 2.92
N ARG A 63 -6.64 6.29 4.08
CA ARG A 63 -6.69 4.87 4.48
C ARG A 63 -7.52 4.04 3.50
N ALA A 64 -8.68 4.53 3.09
CA ALA A 64 -9.53 3.86 2.11
C ALA A 64 -8.83 3.71 0.74
N LEU A 65 -8.18 4.78 0.26
CA LEU A 65 -7.42 4.76 -0.98
C LEU A 65 -6.27 3.74 -0.99
N VAL A 66 -5.55 3.66 0.12
CA VAL A 66 -4.47 2.67 0.31
C VAL A 66 -5.03 1.25 0.36
N ALA A 67 -6.10 1.02 1.13
CA ALA A 67 -6.73 -0.30 1.25
C ALA A 67 -7.24 -0.82 -0.10
N GLU A 68 -7.83 0.05 -0.92
CA GLU A 68 -8.27 -0.32 -2.28
C GLU A 68 -7.11 -0.73 -3.20
N GLU A 69 -5.97 -0.04 -3.12
CA GLU A 69 -4.79 -0.40 -3.92
C GLU A 69 -4.13 -1.68 -3.43
N LEU A 70 -4.04 -1.86 -2.10
CA LEU A 70 -3.59 -3.10 -1.50
C LEU A 70 -4.49 -4.25 -1.95
N ALA A 71 -5.81 -4.13 -1.84
CA ALA A 71 -6.75 -5.17 -2.29
C ALA A 71 -6.62 -5.51 -3.79
N ARG A 72 -6.29 -4.53 -4.65
CA ARG A 72 -6.07 -4.77 -6.08
C ARG A 72 -4.77 -5.51 -6.39
N ARG A 73 -3.72 -5.32 -5.58
CA ARG A 73 -2.39 -5.89 -5.81
C ARG A 73 -2.12 -7.16 -5.02
N GLU A 74 -2.64 -7.22 -3.80
CA GLU A 74 -2.57 -8.35 -2.88
C GLU A 74 -3.64 -9.39 -3.22
N PHE A 75 -3.83 -9.71 -4.50
CA PHE A 75 -4.63 -10.87 -4.93
C PHE A 75 -3.90 -12.15 -4.46
N ALA A 76 -3.94 -12.37 -3.14
CA ALA A 76 -3.29 -13.44 -2.42
C ALA A 76 -4.23 -14.64 -2.49
N PRO A 77 -3.88 -15.71 -3.23
CA PRO A 77 -4.66 -16.92 -3.17
C PRO A 77 -4.68 -17.43 -1.73
N VAL A 78 -5.88 -17.54 -1.15
CA VAL A 78 -6.05 -18.09 0.19
C VAL A 78 -5.78 -19.59 0.12
N ILE A 79 -4.76 -20.05 0.85
CA ILE A 79 -4.53 -21.49 1.02
C ILE A 79 -5.54 -22.00 2.04
N GLU A 80 -6.65 -22.57 1.57
CA GLU A 80 -7.70 -23.11 2.45
C GLU A 80 -7.28 -24.43 3.12
N ARG A 81 -6.43 -25.22 2.45
CA ARG A 81 -5.96 -26.51 2.96
C ARG A 81 -4.71 -26.98 2.23
N LEU A 82 -3.69 -27.40 2.99
CA LEU A 82 -2.55 -28.16 2.46
C LEU A 82 -2.98 -29.63 2.36
N LEU A 83 -2.98 -30.21 1.14
CA LEU A 83 -3.40 -31.61 0.93
C LEU A 83 -2.25 -32.60 1.05
N ASP A 84 -1.07 -32.24 0.53
CA ASP A 84 0.11 -33.09 0.54
C ASP A 84 1.35 -32.22 0.32
N VAL A 85 2.51 -32.68 0.81
CA VAL A 85 3.82 -32.07 0.54
C VAL A 85 4.79 -33.15 0.09
N SER A 86 5.34 -33.01 -1.12
CA SER A 86 6.33 -33.95 -1.63
C SER A 86 7.71 -33.67 -1.02
N THR A 87 8.36 -34.73 -0.51
CA THR A 87 9.75 -34.73 0.00
C THR A 87 10.74 -35.09 -1.11
#